data_AF-A0A958WAY3-F1
#
_entry.id   AF-A0A958WAY3-F1
#
_cell.length_a   1.000
_cell.length_b   1.000
_cell.length_c   1.000
_cell.angle_alpha   90.00
_cell.angle_beta   90.00
_cell.angle_gamma   90.00
#
_symmetry.space_group_name_H-M   'P 1'
#
loop_
_entity.id
_entity.type
_entity.pdbx_description
1 polymer ?
#
loop_
_entity_poly.entity_id
_entity_poly.type
_entity_poly.pdbx_seq_one_letter_code
_entity_poly.pdbx_strand_id
1 'polypeptide(L)'
;MKVTGVFVSIGLAALLSLSSCNQSKSDWSQEDKDKWLKTCNDTFANNAVRQDDKEQLEDLCKCMLDETSRKYTVEEAANLTIDDQRKLLENCNYSW
;
A
#
# COMPACT_ATOMS: atom_id res chain seq x y z
N MET A 1 23.86 -59.01 27.62
CA MET A 1 23.24 -58.66 26.33
C MET A 1 22.78 -57.21 26.48
N LYS A 2 23.38 -56.13 25.91
CA LYS A 2 23.60 -55.77 24.48
C LYS A 2 22.26 -55.98 23.72
N VAL A 3 21.58 -55.00 23.12
CA VAL A 3 22.04 -53.92 22.23
C VAL A 3 20.98 -52.78 22.11
N THR A 4 21.47 -51.54 22.01
CA THR A 4 21.04 -50.38 21.17
C THR A 4 19.65 -49.74 21.26
N GLY A 5 19.69 -48.40 21.41
CA GLY A 5 18.58 -47.50 21.15
C GLY A 5 18.18 -47.42 19.66
N VAL A 6 16.97 -46.92 19.44
CA VAL A 6 16.43 -46.62 18.11
C VAL A 6 16.01 -45.16 18.08
N PHE A 7 16.63 -44.46 17.15
CA PHE A 7 16.41 -43.09 16.74
C PHE A 7 15.03 -42.92 16.08
N VAL A 8 14.43 -41.77 16.34
CA VAL A 8 13.65 -40.93 15.40
C VAL A 8 12.50 -41.62 14.66
N SER A 9 11.28 -41.26 15.06
CA SER A 9 10.13 -41.22 14.14
C SER A 9 9.44 -39.88 14.34
N ILE A 10 9.76 -38.97 13.42
CA ILE A 10 9.27 -37.60 13.30
C ILE A 10 7.74 -37.67 13.14
N GLY A 11 7.03 -37.53 14.26
CA GLY A 11 5.59 -37.33 14.32
C GLY A 11 5.26 -35.89 13.94
N LEU A 12 5.03 -35.70 12.64
CA LEU A 12 4.65 -34.49 11.94
C LEU A 12 3.33 -33.90 12.50
N ALA A 13 3.39 -33.14 13.59
CA ALA A 13 2.21 -32.48 14.15
C ALA A 13 2.60 -31.22 14.94
N ALA A 14 3.13 -30.22 14.24
CA ALA A 14 3.08 -28.85 14.72
C ALA A 14 2.65 -27.98 13.53
N LEU A 15 1.34 -27.74 13.46
CA LEU A 15 0.70 -26.71 12.67
C LEU A 15 1.31 -25.36 13.06
N LEU A 16 2.47 -25.04 12.48
CA LEU A 16 2.94 -23.67 12.39
C LEU A 16 2.09 -23.02 11.30
N SER A 17 0.89 -22.62 11.71
CA SER A 17 0.11 -21.58 11.06
C SER A 17 0.98 -20.32 11.07
N LEU A 18 1.91 -20.24 10.11
CA LEU A 18 2.53 -18.97 9.76
C LEU A 18 1.40 -18.15 9.17
N SER A 19 0.78 -17.39 10.06
CA SER A 19 -0.06 -16.24 9.78
C SER A 19 0.43 -15.63 8.49
N SER A 20 -0.39 -15.69 7.45
CA SER A 20 -0.20 -14.89 6.26
C SER A 20 -0.35 -13.44 6.73
N CYS A 21 0.75 -12.88 7.23
CA CYS A 21 0.87 -11.46 7.45
C CYS A 21 0.82 -10.87 6.05
N ASN A 22 -0.38 -10.44 5.62
CA ASN A 22 -0.51 -9.30 4.72
C ASN A 22 0.05 -8.11 5.50
N GLN A 23 1.37 -8.08 5.67
CA GLN A 23 2.11 -6.97 6.23
C GLN A 23 2.01 -5.91 5.15
N SER A 24 1.02 -5.03 5.28
CA SER A 24 1.00 -3.80 4.51
C SER A 24 2.39 -3.19 4.64
N LYS A 25 3.09 -2.98 3.52
CA LYS A 25 4.41 -2.34 3.45
C LYS A 25 4.34 -0.85 3.82
N SER A 26 3.54 -0.48 4.82
CA SER A 26 3.28 0.91 5.15
C SER A 26 4.43 1.45 6.02
N ASP A 27 5.59 1.64 5.40
CA ASP A 27 6.71 2.45 5.90
C ASP A 27 6.42 3.97 5.84
N TRP A 28 5.17 4.34 5.59
CA TRP A 28 4.77 5.73 5.40
C TRP A 28 4.62 6.44 6.75
N SER A 29 5.53 7.37 7.02
CA SER A 29 5.38 8.30 8.14
C SER A 29 4.23 9.29 7.88
N GLN A 30 3.78 9.98 8.93
CA GLN A 30 2.77 11.03 8.76
C GLN A 30 3.29 12.16 7.85
N GLU A 31 4.59 12.49 7.95
CA GLU A 31 5.23 13.49 7.10
C GLU A 31 5.22 13.07 5.61
N ASP A 32 5.46 11.79 5.31
CA ASP A 32 5.40 11.29 3.93
C ASP A 32 3.99 11.39 3.35
N LYS A 33 2.98 11.06 4.16
CA LYS A 33 1.56 11.18 3.79
C LYS A 33 1.17 12.62 3.50
N ASP A 34 1.56 13.54 4.38
CA ASP A 34 1.24 14.96 4.23
C ASP A 34 1.92 15.56 3.00
N LYS A 35 3.20 15.20 2.77
CA LYS A 35 3.95 15.63 1.59
C LYS A 35 3.35 15.10 0.29
N TRP A 36 2.92 13.83 0.28
CA TRP A 36 2.26 13.22 -0.87
C TRP A 36 0.92 13.92 -1.16
N LEU A 37 0.07 14.12 -0.15
CA LEU A 37 -1.22 14.80 -0.31
C LEU A 37 -1.04 16.23 -0.82
N LYS A 38 -0.08 16.96 -0.26
CA LYS A 38 0.25 18.31 -0.73
C LYS A 38 0.64 18.28 -2.21
N THR A 39 1.50 17.34 -2.61
CA THR A 39 1.97 17.22 -4.00
C THR A 39 0.82 16.87 -4.96
N CYS A 40 -0.05 15.96 -4.54
CA CYS A 40 -1.25 15.58 -5.30
C CYS A 40 -2.19 16.79 -5.48
N ASN A 41 -2.53 17.48 -4.38
CA ASN A 41 -3.39 18.66 -4.41
C ASN A 41 -2.77 19.79 -5.25
N ASP A 42 -1.47 20.05 -5.12
CA ASP A 42 -0.76 21.07 -5.90
C ASP A 42 -0.79 20.74 -7.41
N THR A 43 -0.70 19.45 -7.76
CA THR A 43 -0.80 19.01 -9.16
C THR A 43 -2.15 19.38 -9.75
N PHE A 44 -3.26 19.17 -9.03
CA PHE A 44 -4.58 19.52 -9.53
C PHE A 44 -4.90 21.01 -9.45
N ALA A 45 -4.42 21.71 -8.41
CA ALA A 45 -4.58 23.15 -8.27
C ALA A 45 -3.92 23.94 -9.42
N ASN A 46 -2.78 23.46 -9.91
CA ASN A 46 -2.06 24.07 -11.04
C ASN A 46 -2.70 23.77 -12.41
N ASN A 47 -3.62 22.80 -12.48
CA ASN A 47 -4.31 22.41 -13.72
C ASN A 47 -5.67 23.12 -13.90
N ALA A 48 -5.90 24.25 -13.22
CA ALA A 48 -7.10 25.08 -13.34
C ALA A 48 -8.42 24.34 -13.04
N VAL A 49 -8.39 23.39 -12.11
CA VAL A 49 -9.60 22.72 -11.62
C VAL A 49 -10.51 23.74 -10.92
N ARG A 50 -11.82 23.67 -11.19
CA ARG A 50 -12.80 24.62 -10.64
C ARG A 50 -12.81 24.50 -9.12
N GLN A 51 -13.07 25.61 -8.42
CA GLN A 51 -13.17 25.62 -6.94
C GLN A 51 -14.17 24.57 -6.43
N ASP A 52 -15.21 24.36 -7.20
CA ASP A 52 -16.34 23.43 -7.04
C ASP A 52 -15.88 21.96 -6.93
N ASP A 53 -14.72 21.64 -7.49
CA ASP A 53 -14.17 20.28 -7.54
C ASP A 53 -13.09 20.06 -6.46
N LYS A 54 -12.76 21.07 -5.63
CA LYS A 54 -11.66 20.97 -4.65
C LYS A 54 -11.89 19.93 -3.56
N GLU A 55 -13.10 19.87 -3.00
CA GLU A 55 -13.44 18.84 -2.00
C GLU A 55 -13.32 17.45 -2.61
N GLN A 56 -13.82 17.29 -3.83
CA GLN A 56 -13.67 16.05 -4.56
C GLN A 56 -12.18 15.75 -4.77
N LEU A 57 -11.34 16.72 -5.14
CA LEU A 57 -9.91 16.51 -5.40
C LEU A 57 -9.16 16.04 -4.14
N GLU A 58 -9.47 16.62 -2.98
CA GLU A 58 -8.88 16.18 -1.73
C GLU A 58 -9.22 14.71 -1.44
N ASP A 59 -10.46 14.31 -1.72
CA ASP A 59 -10.90 12.92 -1.53
C ASP A 59 -10.26 11.97 -2.55
N LEU A 60 -10.03 12.43 -3.78
CA LEU A 60 -9.24 11.70 -4.78
C LEU A 60 -7.82 11.45 -4.29
N CYS A 61 -7.15 12.51 -3.82
CA CYS A 61 -5.79 12.44 -3.32
C CYS A 61 -5.71 11.53 -2.08
N LYS A 62 -6.66 11.64 -1.14
CA LYS A 62 -6.72 10.71 0.01
C LYS A 62 -6.88 9.27 -0.43
N CYS A 63 -7.75 9.00 -1.41
CA CYS A 63 -7.92 7.65 -1.93
C CYS A 63 -6.65 7.13 -2.61
N MET A 64 -6.02 7.94 -3.47
CA MET A 64 -4.79 7.56 -4.14
C MET A 64 -3.65 7.32 -3.14
N LEU A 65 -3.56 8.11 -2.07
CA LEU A 65 -2.61 7.87 -0.98
C LEU A 65 -2.87 6.51 -0.30
N ASP A 66 -4.12 6.20 0.01
CA ASP A 66 -4.52 4.94 0.64
C ASP A 66 -4.18 3.73 -0.28
N GLU A 67 -4.53 3.81 -1.55
CA GLU A 67 -4.17 2.81 -2.56
C GLU A 67 -2.66 2.64 -2.72
N THR A 68 -1.93 3.76 -2.77
CA THR A 68 -0.46 3.76 -2.97
C THR A 68 0.24 3.19 -1.75
N SER A 69 -0.07 3.70 -0.55
CA SER A 69 0.58 3.30 0.70
C SER A 69 0.28 1.86 1.12
N ARG A 70 -0.83 1.27 0.65
CA ARG A 70 -1.10 -0.16 0.80
C ARG A 70 -0.20 -1.06 -0.04
N LYS A 71 0.19 -0.59 -1.24
CA LYS A 71 0.85 -1.42 -2.27
C LYS A 71 2.34 -1.15 -2.41
N TYR A 72 2.79 0.06 -2.06
CA TYR A 72 4.14 0.55 -2.30
C TYR A 72 4.72 1.22 -1.05
N THR A 73 6.03 1.04 -0.85
CA THR A 73 6.82 1.89 0.05
C THR A 73 6.95 3.31 -0.52
N VAL A 74 7.41 4.25 0.29
CA VAL A 74 7.64 5.64 -0.15
C VAL A 74 8.63 5.71 -1.33
N GLU A 75 9.69 4.89 -1.29
CA GLU A 75 10.69 4.84 -2.36
C GLU A 75 10.14 4.20 -3.64
N GLU A 76 9.36 3.12 -3.53
CA GLU A 76 8.68 2.52 -4.69
C GLU A 76 7.65 3.49 -5.29
N ALA A 77 6.91 4.21 -4.45
CA ALA A 77 5.89 5.17 -4.86
C ALA A 77 6.47 6.35 -5.66
N ALA A 78 7.68 6.80 -5.32
CA ALA A 78 8.39 7.85 -6.05
C ALA A 78 8.75 7.46 -7.50
N ASN A 79 8.78 6.15 -7.79
CA ASN A 79 9.14 5.59 -9.09
C ASN A 79 7.94 5.09 -9.90
N LEU A 80 6.70 5.35 -9.44
CA LEU A 80 5.50 4.91 -10.15
C LEU A 80 5.38 5.59 -11.52
N THR A 81 5.12 4.77 -12.54
CA THR A 81 4.84 5.27 -13.87
C THR A 81 3.45 5.89 -13.95
N ILE A 82 3.19 6.65 -15.01
CA ILE A 82 1.85 7.20 -15.29
C ILE A 82 0.80 6.08 -15.37
N ASP A 83 1.15 4.94 -15.98
CA ASP A 83 0.23 3.80 -16.10
C ASP A 83 -0.09 3.16 -14.75
N ASP A 84 0.88 3.11 -13.83
CA ASP A 84 0.63 2.61 -12.47
C ASP A 84 -0.28 3.58 -11.70
N GLN A 85 -0.04 4.89 -11.85
CA GLN A 85 -0.89 5.91 -11.24
C GLN A 85 -2.33 5.86 -11.79
N ARG A 86 -2.52 5.58 -13.09
CA ARG A 86 -3.85 5.38 -13.67
C ARG A 86 -4.58 4.18 -13.08
N LYS A 87 -3.89 3.06 -12.86
CA LYS A 87 -4.50 1.87 -12.22
C LYS A 87 -4.88 2.14 -10.76
N LEU A 88 -4.09 2.96 -10.05
CA LEU A 88 -4.44 3.39 -8.69
C LEU A 88 -5.66 4.30 -8.71
N LEU A 89 -5.72 5.22 -9.68
CA LEU A 89 -6.86 6.11 -9.90
C LEU A 89 -8.15 5.36 -10.24
N GLU A 90 -8.08 4.29 -11.04
CA GLU A 90 -9.24 3.44 -11.37
C GLU A 90 -9.89 2.79 -10.15
N ASN A 91 -9.11 2.52 -9.09
CA ASN A 91 -9.64 1.99 -7.82
C ASN A 91 -10.24 3.08 -6.94
N CYS A 92 -9.89 4.34 -7.20
CA CYS A 92 -10.51 5.48 -6.58
C CYS A 92 -11.75 5.82 -7.38
N ASN A 93 -12.88 5.28 -6.94
CA ASN A 93 -14.19 5.39 -7.59
C ASN A 93 -14.64 6.85 -7.70
N TYR A 94 -14.09 7.54 -8.69
CA TYR A 94 -14.25 8.96 -8.93
C TYR A 94 -15.16 9.13 -10.13
N SER A 95 -16.41 9.51 -9.84
CA SER A 95 -17.39 9.81 -10.88
C SER A 95 -17.20 11.26 -11.28
N TRP A 96 -16.80 11.50 -12.54
CA TRP A 96 -16.80 12.81 -13.20
C TRP A 96 -18.20 13.17 -13.71
#